data_AF-A0A382TVS4-F1
#
_entry.id   AF-A0A382TVS4-F1
#
_cell.length_a   1.000
_cell.length_b   1.000
_cell.length_c   1.000
_cell.angle_alpha   90.00
_cell.angle_beta   90.00
_cell.angle_gamma   90.00
#
_symmetry.space_group_name_H-M   'P 1'
#
loop_
_entity.id
_entity.type
_entity.pdbx_description
1 polymer ?
#
loop_
_entity_poly.entity_id
_entity_poly.type
_entity_poly.pdbx_seq_one_letter_code
_entity_poly.pdbx_strand_id
1 'polypeptide(L)'
;MEIKVNKINAHSRELTINLSWDECLQDFQQTVKKFSKKVRLPGFRPGKIPLKVLMNKFLPNIEAEFIEEGVNKFYIEALKEENLIPVNKANIEDVHFHYEEHFKFKATFQIEPEIILPKMKKNCLKVQKTEYISD
;
A
#
# COMPACT_ATOMS: atom_id res chain seq x y z
N MET A 1 5.10 3.70 14.01
CA MET A 1 4.40 3.96 12.76
C MET A 1 3.30 4.95 13.07
N GLU A 2 3.31 6.12 12.43
CA GLU A 2 2.27 7.13 12.60
C GLU A 2 1.29 7.03 11.43
N ILE A 3 0.02 6.73 11.72
CA ILE A 3 -1.04 6.56 10.74
C ILE A 3 -2.07 7.68 10.93
N LYS A 4 -2.43 8.36 9.84
CA LYS A 4 -3.50 9.37 9.83
C LYS A 4 -4.53 9.00 8.79
N VAL A 5 -5.77 8.76 9.24
CA VAL A 5 -6.91 8.43 8.38
C VAL A 5 -7.80 9.67 8.22
N ASN A 6 -7.89 10.17 7.00
CA ASN A 6 -8.77 11.27 6.60
C ASN A 6 -10.01 10.72 5.87
N LYS A 7 -11.21 11.13 6.29
CA LYS A 7 -12.48 10.79 5.64
C LYS A 7 -12.85 11.89 4.67
N ILE A 8 -12.72 11.63 3.36
CA ILE A 8 -13.06 12.59 2.32
C ILE A 8 -14.57 12.55 2.03
N ASN A 9 -15.10 11.36 1.73
CA ASN A 9 -16.50 11.15 1.36
C ASN A 9 -17.08 9.91 2.07
N ALA A 10 -18.32 9.51 1.74
CA ALA A 10 -18.93 8.30 2.29
C ALA A 10 -18.05 7.05 2.09
N HIS A 11 -17.50 6.88 0.89
CA HIS A 11 -16.68 5.74 0.49
C HIS A 11 -15.18 6.07 0.35
N SER A 12 -14.79 7.33 0.08
CA SER A 12 -13.36 7.68 -0.10
C SER A 12 -12.63 7.90 1.22
N ARG A 13 -11.45 7.29 1.35
CA ARG A 13 -10.52 7.43 2.48
C ARG A 13 -9.15 7.84 1.95
N GLU A 14 -8.48 8.71 2.71
CA GLU A 14 -7.08 9.04 2.52
C GLU A 14 -6.30 8.59 3.75
N LEU A 15 -5.18 7.92 3.52
CA LEU A 15 -4.32 7.36 4.54
C LEU A 15 -2.94 7.98 4.36
N THR A 16 -2.49 8.75 5.34
CA THR A 16 -1.11 9.24 5.40
C THR A 16 -0.34 8.35 6.37
N ILE A 17 0.75 7.76 5.89
CA ILE A 17 1.64 6.93 6.70
C ILE A 17 2.97 7.68 6.83
N ASN A 18 3.47 7.77 8.05
CA ASN A 18 4.77 8.34 8.38
C ASN A 18 5.53 7.36 9.29
N LEU A 19 6.71 6.95 8.84
CA LEU A 19 7.56 5.98 9.52
C LEU A 19 8.91 6.63 9.82
N SER A 20 9.41 6.36 11.01
CA SER A 20 10.75 6.79 11.39
C SER A 20 11.83 5.90 10.73
N TRP A 21 13.05 6.42 10.62
CA TRP A 21 14.18 5.67 10.08
C TRP A 21 14.45 4.37 10.83
N ASP A 22 14.33 4.38 12.16
CA ASP A 22 14.58 3.21 13.02
C ASP A 22 13.66 2.03 12.67
N GLU A 23 12.39 2.31 12.39
CA GLU A 23 11.40 1.32 11.99
C GLU A 23 11.67 0.78 10.58
N CYS A 24 12.17 1.63 9.69
CA CYS A 24 12.50 1.26 8.32
C CYS A 24 13.84 0.52 8.20
N LEU A 25 14.73 0.65 9.20
CA LEU A 25 16.11 0.17 9.12
C LEU A 25 16.19 -1.32 8.81
N GLN A 26 15.37 -2.13 9.48
CA GLN A 26 15.37 -3.58 9.28
C GLN A 26 14.92 -3.96 7.86
N ASP A 27 13.88 -3.31 7.35
CA ASP A 27 13.36 -3.56 6.00
C ASP A 27 14.30 -3.04 4.92
N PHE A 28 14.92 -1.89 5.15
CA PHE A 28 15.93 -1.33 4.27
C PHE A 28 17.14 -2.27 4.17
N GLN A 29 17.64 -2.79 5.29
CA GLN A 29 18.73 -3.78 5.29
C GLN A 29 18.37 -5.08 4.54
N GLN A 30 17.12 -5.53 4.63
CA GLN A 30 16.64 -6.68 3.85
C GLN A 30 16.65 -6.37 2.35
N THR A 31 16.18 -5.19 1.97
CA THR A 31 16.17 -4.72 0.58
C THR A 31 17.60 -4.64 0.03
N VAL A 32 18.53 -4.05 0.78
CA VAL A 32 19.96 -4.00 0.43
C VAL A 32 20.52 -5.41 0.21
N LYS A 33 20.20 -6.37 1.08
CA LYS A 33 20.64 -7.77 0.93
C LYS A 33 20.07 -8.41 -0.33
N LYS A 34 18.79 -8.22 -0.64
CA LYS A 34 18.17 -8.72 -1.88
C LYS A 34 18.83 -8.09 -3.11
N PHE A 35 18.98 -6.77 -3.10
CA PHE A 35 19.59 -6.01 -4.18
C PHE A 35 21.04 -6.45 -4.45
N SER A 36 21.82 -6.72 -3.39
CA SER A 36 23.20 -7.19 -3.49
C SER A 36 23.34 -8.51 -4.26
N LYS A 37 22.31 -9.37 -4.23
CA LYS A 37 22.29 -10.66 -4.96
C LYS A 37 21.93 -10.48 -6.44
N LYS A 38 21.16 -9.45 -6.76
CA LYS A 38 20.67 -9.12 -8.11
C LYS A 38 21.73 -8.40 -8.95
N VAL A 39 22.47 -7.48 -8.32
CA VAL A 39 23.47 -6.66 -9.02
C VAL A 39 24.79 -7.39 -9.23
N ARG A 40 25.36 -7.20 -10.42
CA ARG A 40 26.71 -7.63 -10.78
C ARG A 40 27.62 -6.41 -10.84
N LEU A 41 28.66 -6.39 -9.99
CA LEU A 41 29.68 -5.35 -10.00
C LEU A 41 31.03 -6.00 -10.34
N PRO A 42 31.76 -5.53 -11.37
CA PRO A 42 33.07 -6.09 -11.72
C PRO A 42 34.01 -6.02 -10.52
N GLY A 43 34.78 -7.10 -10.30
CA GLY A 43 35.66 -7.27 -9.15
C GLY A 43 35.01 -7.94 -7.92
N PHE A 44 33.68 -8.04 -7.87
CA PHE A 44 32.98 -8.65 -6.73
C PHE A 44 32.05 -9.79 -7.17
N ARG A 45 32.05 -10.88 -6.40
CA ARG A 45 31.07 -11.95 -6.56
C ARG A 45 29.67 -11.44 -6.15
N PRO A 46 28.61 -11.72 -6.92
CA PRO A 46 27.25 -11.33 -6.56
C PRO A 46 26.88 -11.74 -5.13
N GLY A 47 26.24 -10.84 -4.39
CA GLY A 47 25.87 -11.01 -2.98
C GLY A 47 27.02 -10.87 -1.96
N LYS A 48 28.26 -10.66 -2.40
CA LYS A 48 29.44 -10.46 -1.53
C LYS A 48 30.12 -9.10 -1.76
N ILE A 49 29.35 -8.12 -2.23
CA ILE A 49 29.80 -6.74 -2.39
C ILE A 49 29.80 -6.08 -1.00
N PRO A 50 30.89 -5.42 -0.56
CA PRO A 50 30.90 -4.65 0.68
C PRO A 50 29.82 -3.57 0.70
N LEU A 51 29.13 -3.40 1.82
CA LEU A 51 28.00 -2.48 1.96
C LEU A 51 28.36 -1.03 1.58
N LYS A 52 29.53 -0.54 2.01
CA LYS A 52 30.00 0.81 1.69
C LYS A 52 30.11 1.05 0.17
N VAL A 53 30.63 0.06 -0.57
CA VAL A 53 30.79 0.16 -2.03
C VAL A 53 29.43 0.11 -2.72
N LEU A 54 28.54 -0.75 -2.23
CA LEU A 54 27.19 -0.91 -2.76
C LEU A 54 26.36 0.37 -2.57
N MET A 55 26.35 0.94 -1.36
CA MET A 55 25.66 2.18 -1.05
C MET A 55 26.19 3.33 -1.91
N ASN A 56 27.52 3.53 -1.97
CA ASN A 56 28.10 4.63 -2.73
C ASN A 56 27.74 4.63 -4.23
N LYS A 57 27.50 3.46 -4.83
CA LYS A 57 27.21 3.33 -6.27
C LYS A 57 25.72 3.17 -6.61
N PHE A 58 24.96 2.53 -5.73
CA PHE A 58 23.60 2.09 -6.04
C PHE A 58 22.57 2.58 -5.03
N LEU A 59 22.89 3.57 -4.18
CA LEU A 59 21.93 4.17 -3.26
C LEU A 59 20.57 4.51 -3.93
N PRO A 60 20.54 5.21 -5.08
CA PRO A 60 19.25 5.62 -5.69
C PRO A 60 18.43 4.42 -6.15
N ASN A 61 19.09 3.36 -6.63
CA ASN A 61 18.43 2.14 -7.06
C ASN A 61 17.88 1.35 -5.87
N ILE A 62 18.61 1.31 -4.76
CA ILE A 62 18.17 0.66 -3.52
C ILE A 62 16.99 1.43 -2.91
N GLU A 63 17.04 2.76 -2.90
CA GLU A 63 15.95 3.61 -2.44
C GLU A 63 14.69 3.37 -3.28
N ALA A 64 14.79 3.35 -4.61
CA ALA A 64 13.66 3.05 -5.48
C ALA A 64 13.06 1.66 -5.22
N GLU A 65 13.91 0.63 -5.09
CA GLU A 65 13.44 -0.74 -4.80
C GLU A 65 12.82 -0.84 -3.40
N PHE A 66 13.37 -0.11 -2.41
CA PHE A 66 12.80 -0.02 -1.07
C PHE A 66 11.46 0.71 -1.07
N ILE A 67 11.31 1.79 -1.83
CA ILE A 67 10.04 2.51 -1.95
C ILE A 67 8.96 1.57 -2.50
N GLU A 68 9.24 0.84 -3.57
CA GLU A 68 8.28 -0.09 -4.18
C GLU A 68 7.86 -1.22 -3.23
N GLU A 69 8.82 -1.87 -2.57
CA GLU A 69 8.51 -2.94 -1.60
C GLU A 69 7.84 -2.38 -0.33
N GLY A 70 8.35 -1.25 0.16
CA GLY A 70 7.95 -0.59 1.40
C GLY A 70 6.53 -0.06 1.33
N VAL A 71 6.16 0.68 0.27
CA VAL A 71 4.79 1.19 0.11
C VAL A 71 3.77 0.05 0.21
N ASN A 72 3.99 -1.06 -0.51
CA ASN A 72 3.09 -2.19 -0.49
C ASN A 72 2.99 -2.83 0.90
N LYS A 73 4.14 -3.06 1.57
CA LYS A 73 4.18 -3.68 2.88
C LYS A 73 3.47 -2.83 3.93
N PHE A 74 3.88 -1.57 4.07
CA PHE A 74 3.37 -0.66 5.10
C PHE A 74 1.92 -0.25 4.84
N TYR A 75 1.48 -0.20 3.58
CA TYR A 75 0.07 0.01 3.26
C TYR A 75 -0.81 -1.14 3.80
N ILE A 76 -0.41 -2.40 3.57
CA ILE A 76 -1.15 -3.57 4.07
C ILE A 76 -1.14 -3.61 5.59
N GLU A 77 -0.02 -3.25 6.23
CA GLU A 77 0.11 -3.19 7.67
C GLU A 77 -0.82 -2.13 8.29
N ALA A 78 -0.83 -0.92 7.71
CA ALA A 78 -1.73 0.17 8.12
C ALA A 78 -3.21 -0.20 7.98
N LEU A 79 -3.60 -0.86 6.89
CA LEU A 79 -4.97 -1.32 6.70
C LEU A 79 -5.41 -2.32 7.78
N LYS A 80 -4.51 -3.21 8.20
CA LYS A 80 -4.78 -4.18 9.26
C LYS A 80 -4.93 -3.51 10.62
N GLU A 81 -4.07 -2.53 10.91
CA GLU A 81 -4.11 -1.79 12.18
C GLU A 81 -5.41 -0.99 12.32
N GLU A 82 -5.84 -0.34 11.23
CA GLU A 82 -7.09 0.43 11.18
C GLU A 82 -8.33 -0.42 10.85
N ASN A 83 -8.18 -1.73 10.64
CA ASN A 83 -9.24 -2.66 10.22
C ASN A 83 -10.04 -2.18 9.00
N LEU A 84 -9.36 -1.56 8.02
CA LEU A 84 -9.97 -1.03 6.81
C LEU A 84 -9.87 -2.05 5.67
N ILE A 85 -10.99 -2.28 4.98
CA ILE A 85 -11.07 -3.17 3.83
C ILE A 85 -11.24 -2.31 2.57
N PRO A 86 -10.19 -2.12 1.76
CA PRO A 86 -10.29 -1.37 0.52
C PRO A 86 -11.00 -2.20 -0.55
N VAL A 87 -11.85 -1.54 -1.35
CA VAL A 87 -12.58 -2.16 -2.48
C VAL A 87 -11.74 -2.09 -3.76
N ASN A 88 -10.88 -1.08 -3.88
CA ASN A 88 -10.02 -0.85 -5.04
C ASN A 88 -8.54 -0.84 -4.65
N LYS A 89 -7.65 -0.85 -5.66
CA LYS A 89 -6.23 -0.55 -5.43
C LYS A 89 -6.10 0.91 -5.02
N ALA A 90 -5.30 1.18 -4.00
CA ALA A 90 -4.99 2.56 -3.61
C ALA A 90 -4.20 3.28 -4.70
N ASN A 91 -4.49 4.57 -4.87
CA ASN A 91 -3.62 5.48 -5.58
C ASN A 91 -2.59 6.03 -4.59
N ILE A 92 -1.31 5.92 -4.93
CA ILE A 92 -0.19 6.30 -4.06
C ILE A 92 0.34 7.65 -4.54
N GLU A 93 0.43 8.60 -3.63
CA GLU A 93 0.83 9.99 -3.88
C GLU A 93 1.85 10.45 -2.82
N ASP A 94 2.58 11.52 -3.12
CA ASP A 94 3.53 12.17 -2.20
C ASP A 94 4.52 11.20 -1.51
N VAL A 95 5.12 10.30 -2.29
CA VAL A 95 6.10 9.34 -1.75
C VAL A 95 7.44 10.03 -1.56
N HIS A 96 7.90 10.06 -0.31
CA HIS A 96 9.17 10.64 0.10
C HIS A 96 9.97 9.65 0.92
N PHE A 97 11.19 9.39 0.47
CA PHE A 97 12.17 8.57 1.15
C PHE A 97 13.57 8.95 0.74
N HIS A 98 14.45 9.09 1.72
CA HIS A 98 15.89 9.10 1.52
C HIS A 98 16.54 8.26 2.60
N TYR A 99 17.75 7.77 2.31
CA TYR A 99 18.57 7.07 3.28
C TYR A 99 18.76 7.90 4.57
N GLU A 100 18.51 7.28 5.73
CA GLU A 100 18.54 7.92 7.06
C GLU A 100 17.44 8.97 7.31
N GLU A 101 16.47 9.11 6.40
CA GLU A 101 15.31 9.99 6.57
C GLU A 101 14.01 9.22 6.88
N HIS A 102 12.95 9.99 7.13
CA HIS A 102 11.62 9.47 7.35
C HIS A 102 11.02 8.94 6.05
N PHE A 103 10.29 7.83 6.17
CA PHE A 103 9.50 7.28 5.07
C PHE A 103 8.07 7.77 5.16
N LYS A 104 7.60 8.51 4.15
CA LYS A 104 6.26 9.08 4.12
C LYS A 104 5.61 8.86 2.77
N PHE A 105 4.34 8.48 2.78
CA PHE A 105 3.51 8.45 1.58
C PHE A 105 2.03 8.63 1.93
N LYS A 106 1.24 9.00 0.93
CA LYS A 106 -0.21 9.05 1.00
C LYS A 106 -0.82 8.00 0.10
N ALA A 107 -1.87 7.35 0.59
CA ALA A 107 -2.65 6.37 -0.14
C ALA A 107 -4.13 6.77 -0.13
N THR A 108 -4.72 6.95 -1.29
CA THR A 108 -6.15 7.23 -1.46
C THR A 108 -6.87 5.98 -1.98
N PHE A 109 -7.92 5.56 -1.29
CA PHE A 109 -8.68 4.36 -1.65
C PHE A 109 -10.16 4.50 -1.27
N GLN A 110 -10.96 3.54 -1.73
CA GLN A 110 -12.39 3.49 -1.48
C GLN A 110 -12.73 2.30 -0.59
N ILE A 111 -13.63 2.51 0.36
CA ILE A 111 -14.20 1.48 1.24
C ILE A 111 -15.69 1.31 0.93
N GLU A 112 -16.23 0.17 1.32
CA GLU A 112 -17.66 -0.09 1.22
C GLU A 112 -18.43 0.91 2.11
N PRO A 113 -19.42 1.63 1.56
CA PRO A 113 -20.23 2.55 2.36
C PRO A 113 -21.22 1.77 3.23
N GLU A 114 -21.48 2.27 4.43
CA GLU A 114 -22.59 1.78 5.24
C GLU A 114 -23.92 2.21 4.63
N ILE A 115 -24.65 1.26 4.02
CA ILE A 115 -25.97 1.51 3.46
C ILE A 115 -27.04 1.15 4.49
N ILE A 116 -27.73 2.16 5.01
CA ILE A 116 -28.91 1.96 5.86
C ILE A 116 -30.14 1.88 4.97
N LEU A 117 -30.67 0.66 4.79
CA LEU A 117 -31.89 0.46 4.01
C LEU A 117 -33.10 1.06 4.76
N PRO A 118 -33.95 1.86 4.09
CA PRO A 118 -35.17 2.36 4.71
C PRO A 118 -36.15 1.20 4.96
N LYS A 119 -36.97 1.32 6.01
CA LYS A 119 -38.05 0.35 6.28
C LYS A 119 -39.04 0.33 5.10
N MET A 120 -39.03 -0.76 4.34
CA MET A 120 -39.97 -0.96 3.23
C MET A 120 -41.38 -1.29 3.77
N LYS A 121 -42.42 -0.75 3.15
CA LYS A 121 -43.82 -1.13 3.45
C LYS A 121 -44.12 -2.50 2.80
N LYS A 122 -44.94 -3.32 3.47
CA LYS A 122 -45.48 -4.57 2.89
C LYS A 122 -46.22 -4.25 1.57
N ASN A 123 -46.03 -5.11 0.56
CA ASN A 123 -46.67 -5.04 -0.77
C ASN A 123 -46.29 -3.84 -1.67
N CYS A 124 -45.13 -3.20 -1.47
CA CYS A 124 -44.67 -2.12 -2.35
C CYS A 124 -44.28 -2.56 -3.78
N LEU A 125 -43.91 -3.83 -3.97
CA LEU A 125 -43.48 -4.35 -5.26
C LEU A 125 -44.56 -5.26 -5.83
N LYS A 126 -45.15 -4.88 -6.98
CA LYS A 126 -46.07 -5.73 -7.74
C LYS A 126 -45.27 -6.48 -8.80
N VAL A 127 -45.08 -7.78 -8.61
CA VAL A 127 -44.47 -8.65 -9.61
C VAL A 127 -45.56 -9.14 -10.55
N GLN A 128 -45.40 -8.93 -11.86
CA GLN A 128 -46.24 -9.56 -12.86
C GLN A 128 -45.58 -10.88 -13.30
N LYS A 129 -46.29 -12.00 -13.08
CA LYS A 129 -45.86 -13.32 -13.58
C LYS A 129 -46.46 -13.49 -14.98
N THR A 130 -45.61 -13.54 -16.01
CA THR A 130 -46.05 -13.90 -17.36
C THR A 130 -46.09 -15.41 -17.47
N GLU A 131 -47.28 -15.97 -17.66
CA GLU A 131 -47.44 -17.38 -18.00
C GLU A 131 -47.41 -17.52 -19.52
N TYR A 132 -46.38 -18.18 -20.04
CA TYR A 132 -46.31 -18.59 -21.44
C TYR A 132 -47.06 -19.90 -21.59
N ILE A 133 -48.09 -19.88 -22.44
CA ILE A 133 -48.75 -21.09 -22.94
C ILE A 133 -48.08 -21.39 -24.29
N SER A 134 -47.39 -22.52 -24.38
CA SER A 134 -46.90 -23.06 -25.65
C SER A 134 -48.03 -23.81 -26.35
N ASP A 135 -48.29 -23.47 -27.62
CA ASP A 135 -49.14 -24.23 -28.56
C ASP A 135 -48.57 -25.62 -28.86
#